data_AF-A0A2V9CWP4-F1
#
_entry.id   AF-A0A2V9CWP4-F1
#
_cell.length_a   1.000
_cell.length_b   1.000
_cell.length_c   1.000
_cell.angle_alpha   90.00
_cell.angle_beta   90.00
_cell.angle_gamma   90.00
#
_symmetry.space_group_name_H-M   'P 1'
#
loop_
_entity.id
_entity.type
_entity.pdbx_description
1 polymer ?
#
loop_
_entity_poly.entity_id
_entity_poly.type
_entity_poly.pdbx_seq_one_letter_code
_entity_poly.pdbx_strand_id
1 'polypeptide(L)'
;MTWRIIRLVRARNRIEHRLFSFISLTWRGQPLWNLETVINLIGATRTRTGLRVKAVLDTARYETGVKISDEQIDTQRIRRSQIHPEWNYTILPRATKP
;
A
#
# COMPACT_ATOMS: atom_id res chain seq x y z
N MET A 1 -11.44 3.39 13.20
CA MET A 1 -10.82 2.55 12.15
C MET A 1 -10.40 3.50 11.03
N THR A 2 -9.28 4.19 11.27
CA THR A 2 -8.99 5.46 10.59
C THR A 2 -8.05 5.22 9.43
N TRP A 3 -8.55 5.57 8.25
CA TRP A 3 -7.95 5.56 6.91
C TRP A 3 -6.66 6.40 6.77
N ARG A 4 -5.66 6.21 7.66
CA ARG A 4 -4.53 7.13 7.82
C ARG A 4 -3.23 6.72 7.12
N ILE A 5 -3.24 5.62 6.37
CA ILE A 5 -2.10 5.21 5.50
C ILE A 5 -2.15 5.94 4.13
N ILE A 6 -3.30 6.53 3.76
CA ILE A 6 -3.52 7.21 2.46
C ILE A 6 -3.23 8.71 2.55
N ARG A 7 -2.04 9.11 3.01
CA ARG A 7 -1.61 10.53 2.92
C ARG A 7 -0.26 10.74 2.25
N LEU A 8 0.25 9.73 1.55
CA LEU A 8 1.33 9.91 0.57
C LEU A 8 0.82 10.00 -0.87
N VAL A 9 -0.47 9.74 -1.10
CA VAL A 9 -1.07 9.79 -2.44
C VAL A 9 -2.09 10.91 -2.47
N ARG A 10 -1.66 12.12 -2.84
CA ARG A 10 -2.59 13.12 -3.37
C ARG A 10 -3.19 12.52 -4.65
N ALA A 11 -4.52 12.35 -4.66
CA ALA A 11 -5.37 11.82 -5.74
C ALA A 11 -5.56 10.28 -5.85
N ARG A 12 -6.68 9.88 -6.46
CA ARG A 12 -7.08 8.48 -6.74
C ARG A 12 -6.02 7.76 -7.58
N ASN A 13 -5.18 6.92 -6.96
CA ASN A 13 -4.24 6.07 -7.69
C ASN A 13 -4.96 4.88 -8.33
N ARG A 14 -4.86 4.75 -9.67
CA ARG A 14 -5.53 3.68 -10.42
C ARG A 14 -5.02 2.28 -10.06
N ILE A 15 -3.76 2.15 -9.66
CA ILE A 15 -3.15 0.86 -9.29
C ILE A 15 -3.73 0.37 -7.97
N GLU A 16 -3.75 1.25 -6.97
CA GLU A 16 -4.37 0.96 -5.67
C GLU A 16 -5.84 0.61 -5.83
N HIS A 17 -6.57 1.37 -6.64
CA HIS A 17 -7.98 1.09 -6.90
C HIS A 17 -8.21 -0.29 -7.51
N ARG A 18 -7.38 -0.70 -8.48
CA ARG A 18 -7.43 -2.06 -9.05
C ARG A 18 -7.13 -3.13 -8.02
N LEU A 19 -6.09 -2.93 -7.20
CA LEU A 19 -5.74 -3.86 -6.11
C LEU A 19 -6.90 -4.03 -5.12
N PHE A 20 -7.44 -2.92 -4.59
CA PHE A 20 -8.51 -2.95 -3.60
C PHE A 20 -9.83 -3.48 -4.16
N SER A 21 -10.11 -3.27 -5.46
CA SER A 21 -11.27 -3.88 -6.12
C SER A 21 -11.20 -5.40 -6.07
N PHE A 22 -10.06 -6.01 -6.40
CA PHE A 22 -9.92 -7.47 -6.35
C PHE A 22 -9.91 -8.02 -4.94
N ILE A 23 -9.25 -7.36 -3.98
CA ILE A 23 -9.31 -7.75 -2.56
C ILE A 23 -10.77 -7.77 -2.08
N SER A 24 -11.55 -6.75 -2.47
CA SER A 24 -12.97 -6.64 -2.11
C SER A 24 -13.83 -7.77 -2.68
N LEU A 25 -13.48 -8.28 -3.86
CA LEU A 25 -14.15 -9.44 -4.45
C LEU A 25 -13.80 -10.73 -3.72
N THR A 26 -12.54 -10.93 -3.34
CA THR A 26 -12.05 -12.17 -2.71
C THR A 26 -12.79 -12.48 -1.40
N TRP A 27 -13.07 -11.47 -0.57
CA TRP A 27 -13.70 -11.67 0.74
C TRP A 27 -15.19 -11.32 0.80
N ARG A 28 -15.85 -11.17 -0.36
CA ARG A 28 -17.29 -10.86 -0.38
C ARG A 28 -18.06 -11.95 0.36
N GLY A 29 -18.82 -11.56 1.38
CA GLY A 29 -19.61 -12.48 2.21
C GLY A 29 -18.79 -13.23 3.28
N GLN A 30 -17.52 -12.88 3.48
CA GLN A 30 -16.71 -13.39 4.58
C GLN A 30 -16.62 -12.37 5.72
N PRO A 31 -17.09 -12.70 6.92
CA PRO A 31 -16.99 -11.80 8.07
C PRO A 31 -15.53 -11.68 8.55
N LEU A 32 -15.09 -10.43 8.76
CA LEU A 32 -13.71 -10.10 9.15
C LEU A 32 -13.56 -10.09 10.69
N TRP A 33 -13.59 -11.27 11.30
CA TRP A 33 -13.61 -11.41 12.76
C TRP A 33 -12.30 -11.08 13.47
N ASN A 34 -11.16 -11.40 12.84
CA ASN A 34 -9.85 -11.21 13.44
C ASN A 34 -8.79 -10.88 12.37
N LEU A 35 -7.61 -10.45 12.82
CA LEU A 35 -6.50 -10.04 11.95
C LEU A 35 -6.00 -11.18 11.05
N GLU A 36 -5.99 -12.40 11.56
CA GLU A 36 -5.55 -13.59 10.81
C GLU A 36 -6.46 -13.84 9.60
N THR A 37 -7.79 -13.80 9.80
CA THR A 37 -8.78 -13.90 8.73
C THR A 37 -8.58 -12.81 7.69
N VAL A 38 -8.35 -11.57 8.11
CA VAL A 38 -8.07 -10.45 7.20
C VAL A 38 -6.82 -10.70 6.37
N ILE A 39 -5.71 -11.12 7.00
CA ILE A 39 -4.44 -11.38 6.32
C ILE A 39 -4.57 -12.52 5.31
N ASN A 40 -5.22 -13.62 5.72
CA ASN A 40 -5.42 -14.79 4.87
C ASN A 40 -6.29 -14.44 3.65
N LEU A 41 -7.36 -13.67 3.83
CA LEU A 41 -8.25 -13.27 2.75
C LEU A 41 -7.58 -12.30 1.76
N ILE A 42 -6.81 -11.33 2.25
CA ILE A 42 -6.04 -10.43 1.37
C ILE A 42 -4.98 -11.23 0.60
N GLY A 43 -4.22 -12.08 1.28
CA GLY A 43 -3.17 -12.92 0.67
C GLY A 43 -3.70 -13.97 -0.31
N ALA A 44 -4.96 -14.39 -0.18
CA ALA A 44 -5.62 -15.28 -1.13
C ALA A 44 -5.97 -14.61 -2.47
N THR A 45 -5.90 -13.28 -2.55
CA THR A 45 -6.28 -12.53 -3.77
C THR A 45 -5.33 -12.86 -4.93
N ARG A 46 -5.89 -13.51 -5.96
CA ARG A 46 -5.20 -13.86 -7.22
C ARG A 46 -6.11 -13.56 -8.41
N THR A 47 -5.53 -13.10 -9.52
CA THR A 47 -6.28 -12.88 -10.77
C THR A 47 -5.70 -13.72 -11.91
N ARG A 48 -6.54 -14.05 -12.91
CA ARG A 48 -6.11 -14.78 -14.12
C ARG A 48 -5.02 -14.05 -14.90
N THR A 49 -4.98 -12.72 -14.80
CA THR A 49 -3.98 -11.87 -15.47
C THR A 49 -2.68 -11.71 -14.66
N GLY A 50 -2.51 -12.44 -13.55
CA GLY A 50 -1.23 -12.55 -12.86
C GLY A 50 -1.06 -11.70 -11.59
N LEU A 51 -2.06 -10.92 -11.16
CA LEU A 51 -1.99 -10.25 -9.85
C LEU A 51 -1.88 -11.29 -8.74
N ARG A 52 -0.88 -11.12 -7.86
CA ARG A 52 -0.70 -11.89 -6.62
C ARG A 52 -0.49 -10.90 -5.49
N VAL A 53 -1.20 -11.09 -4.38
CA VAL A 53 -1.13 -10.22 -3.22
C VAL A 53 -0.47 -10.97 -2.07
N LYS A 54 0.43 -10.28 -1.35
CA LYS A 54 0.97 -10.76 -0.08
C LYS A 54 0.55 -9.78 1.00
N ALA A 55 -0.03 -10.30 2.07
CA ALA A 55 -0.36 -9.53 3.27
C ALA A 55 0.48 -10.04 4.44
N VAL A 56 0.91 -9.12 5.30
CA VAL A 56 1.71 -9.42 6.50
C VAL A 56 1.18 -8.55 7.62
N LEU A 57 1.15 -9.09 8.83
CA LEU A 57 0.87 -8.31 10.02
C LEU A 57 2.08 -7.43 10.36
N ASP A 58 1.87 -6.13 10.39
CA ASP A 58 2.84 -5.18 10.93
C ASP A 58 2.39 -4.76 12.34
N THR A 59 3.22 -5.09 13.34
CA THR A 59 2.97 -4.78 14.76
C THR A 59 3.73 -3.55 15.23
N ALA A 60 4.48 -2.89 14.33
CA ALA A 60 5.19 -1.66 14.66
C ALA A 60 4.20 -0.56 15.05
N ARG A 61 4.61 0.26 16.02
CA ARG A 61 3.86 1.43 16.44
C ARG A 61 4.37 2.65 15.69
N TYR A 62 3.47 3.29 14.97
CA TYR A 62 3.76 4.51 14.23
C TYR A 62 3.08 5.69 14.92
N GLU A 63 3.84 6.77 15.10
CA GLU A 63 3.27 8.04 15.55
C GLU A 63 2.27 8.54 14.51
N THR A 64 1.07 8.91 14.97
CA THR A 64 0.04 9.43 14.07
C THR A 64 0.09 10.95 13.99
N GLY A 65 -0.27 11.51 12.84
CA GLY A 65 -0.31 12.96 12.67
C GLY A 65 1.04 13.61 12.36
N VAL A 66 2.08 12.82 12.14
CA VAL A 66 3.36 13.31 11.61
C VAL A 66 3.10 14.03 10.28
N LYS A 67 3.45 15.32 10.24
CA LYS A 67 3.45 16.10 9.01
C LYS A 67 4.84 15.95 8.39
N ILE A 68 4.88 15.41 7.18
CA ILE A 68 6.10 15.32 6.39
C ILE A 68 6.11 16.55 5.47
N SER A 69 7.20 17.32 5.50
CA SER A 69 7.39 18.46 4.60
C SER A 69 7.73 17.99 3.19
N ASP A 70 7.53 18.84 2.19
CA ASP A 70 7.86 18.51 0.81
C ASP A 70 9.36 18.22 0.66
N GLU A 71 10.22 18.94 1.39
CA GLU A 71 11.68 18.71 1.42
C GLU A 71 12.02 17.31 1.97
N GLN A 72 11.30 16.86 3.01
CA GLN A 72 11.49 15.51 3.56
C GLN A 72 11.07 14.42 2.57
N ILE A 73 10.05 14.67 1.74
CA ILE A 73 9.67 13.75 0.66
C ILE A 73 10.72 13.77 -0.45
N ASP A 74 11.22 14.94 -0.83
CA ASP A 74 12.23 15.09 -1.88
C ASP A 74 13.57 14.42 -1.52
N THR A 75 13.89 14.32 -0.22
CA THR A 75 15.05 13.53 0.23
C THR A 75 14.88 12.02 0.03
N GLN A 76 13.65 11.54 -0.25
CA GLN A 76 13.41 10.12 -0.53
C GLN A 76 13.92 9.76 -1.93
N ARG A 77 14.58 8.61 -2.04
CA ARG A 77 15.06 8.10 -3.32
C ARG A 77 13.91 7.43 -4.08
N ILE A 78 13.06 8.24 -4.71
CA ILE A 78 11.91 7.77 -5.49
C ILE A 78 12.28 7.79 -6.97
N ARG A 79 12.33 6.61 -7.60
CA ARG A 79 12.46 6.49 -9.05
C ARG A 79 11.07 6.40 -9.67
N ARG A 80 10.65 7.45 -10.37
CA ARG A 80 9.37 7.47 -11.10
C ARG A 80 9.48 6.68 -12.41
N SER A 81 8.40 6.02 -12.80
CA SER A 81 8.27 5.31 -14.07
C SER A 81 8.15 6.29 -15.24
N GLN A 82 8.53 5.85 -16.44
CA GLN A 82 8.27 6.60 -17.67
C GLN A 82 6.78 6.64 -18.03
N ILE A 83 6.02 5.63 -17.60
CA ILE A 83 4.58 5.50 -17.88
C ILE A 83 3.83 5.75 -16.56
N HIS A 84 3.01 6.80 -16.52
CA HIS A 84 2.28 7.26 -15.33
C HIS A 84 3.18 7.46 -14.09
N PRO A 85 4.17 8.38 -14.16
CA PRO A 85 5.12 8.65 -13.06
C PRO A 85 4.45 9.03 -11.73
N GLU A 86 3.22 9.55 -11.77
CA GLU A 86 2.39 9.91 -10.63
C GLU A 86 1.86 8.70 -9.85
N TRP A 87 1.73 7.55 -10.50
CA TRP A 87 1.19 6.32 -9.90
C TRP A 87 2.24 5.21 -9.78
N ASN A 88 3.14 5.12 -10.77
CA ASN A 88 4.15 4.08 -10.89
C ASN A 88 5.51 4.63 -10.43
N TYR A 89 5.94 4.25 -9.24
CA TYR A 89 7.25 4.62 -8.71
C TYR A 89 7.88 3.48 -7.90
N THR A 90 9.20 3.50 -7.80
CA THR A 90 9.98 2.61 -6.93
C THR A 90 10.64 3.44 -5.84
N ILE A 91 10.37 3.14 -4.58
CA ILE A 91 11.13 3.69 -3.45
C ILE A 91 12.39 2.84 -3.30
N LEU A 92 13.55 3.47 -3.47
CA LEU A 92 14.85 2.82 -3.34
C LEU A 92 15.35 2.94 -1.89
N PRO A 93 16.12 1.96 -1.39
CA PRO A 93 16.78 2.07 -0.10
C PRO A 93 17.64 3.33 -0.04
N ARG A 94 17.54 4.04 1.08
CA ARG A 94 18.54 5.04 1.42
C ARG A 94 19.84 4.30 1.72
N ALA A 95 20.97 4.85 1.29
CA ALA A 95 22.24 4.37 1.77
C ALA A 95 22.20 4.51 3.30
N THR A 96 22.27 3.40 4.01
CA THR A 96 22.46 3.40 5.46
C THR A 96 23.73 4.20 5.70
N LYS A 97 23.63 5.29 6.48
CA LYS A 97 24.86 5.86 7.05
C LYS A 97 25.50 4.74 7.89
N PRO A 98 26.81 4.48 7.72
CA PRO A 98 27.52 3.51 8.55
C PRO A 98 27.45 3.90 10.02
#